data_AF-A0A4Y8KJ16-F1
#
_entry.id   AF-A0A4Y8KJ16-F1
#
_cell.length_a   1.000
_cell.length_b   1.000
_cell.length_c   1.000
_cell.angle_alpha   90.00
_cell.angle_beta   90.00
_cell.angle_gamma   90.00
#
_symmetry.space_group_name_H-M   'P 1'
#
loop_
_entity.id
_entity.type
_entity.pdbx_description
1 polymer ?
#
loop_
_entity_poly.entity_id
_entity_poly.type
_entity_poly.pdbx_seq_one_letter_code
_entity_poly.pdbx_strand_id
1 'polypeptide(L)'
;MIFVINREWSPEANARATYDATRMYWRVGADTRQRAVYALGVAGGVVRGAYRIQSWHSGDEEGRWGFDGVPAPELGAVETSVERLAPPRGAANPVRRYLDGIPPSDEKPVQTIARELNVEPLARIMYGQRELFHSNFLAWFFDALPKLADAVFRDLTNDDATSLTTVRRVERERENLDLVLHWPDAAPLVIENKVFSLPERVQLDEYRGKTARWKGSPAQHILLSMSPPHEPVEGWTYLSYQELAERIDLALPDNDDSSYEVETVRRYSRVVRLLSALLDTTVVHSMEESAWLDSSQLAEIDSTQTRTALRKLRARRVQAVVAAEGPAVGWTEAAISHGQPLVGWRRQVRVGGVEIQAGWQYQEGQFRLCVVLPHLEGRSGEDRDAREEFATLHPELFDFAPLCEVLASPDGQVMPRDGFGHFAPSFVYRYVKAPDQTVEQLVAATHAINAALEA
;
A
#
# COMPACT_ATOMS: atom_id res chain seq x y z
N MET A 1 -11.09 -17.50 -11.48
CA MET A 1 -10.29 -16.52 -12.24
C MET A 1 -10.55 -15.13 -11.71
N ILE A 2 -9.55 -14.25 -11.76
CA ILE A 2 -9.69 -12.84 -11.40
C ILE A 2 -9.56 -11.99 -12.66
N PHE A 3 -10.49 -11.04 -12.84
CA PHE A 3 -10.53 -10.05 -13.89
C PHE A 3 -10.44 -8.67 -13.28
N VAL A 4 -9.39 -7.93 -13.60
CA VAL A 4 -9.24 -6.56 -13.10
C VAL A 4 -9.97 -5.59 -14.01
N ILE A 5 -11.06 -5.04 -13.48
CA ILE A 5 -12.04 -4.21 -14.19
C ILE A 5 -11.88 -2.72 -13.88
N ASN A 6 -10.72 -2.33 -13.34
CA ASN A 6 -10.38 -0.99 -12.87
C ASN A 6 -10.64 0.17 -13.85
N ARG A 7 -10.71 -0.09 -15.16
CA ARG A 7 -10.99 0.92 -16.20
C ARG A 7 -12.48 1.09 -16.48
N GLU A 8 -13.24 0.02 -16.33
CA GLU A 8 -14.66 -0.08 -16.71
C GLU A 8 -15.58 -0.02 -15.48
N TRP A 9 -15.00 0.10 -14.29
CA TRP A 9 -15.72 0.10 -13.02
C TRP A 9 -15.61 1.45 -12.31
N SER A 10 -16.74 1.96 -11.82
CA SER A 10 -16.83 3.16 -10.98
C SER A 10 -17.44 2.82 -9.62
N PRO A 11 -17.21 3.63 -8.58
CA PRO A 11 -17.84 3.45 -7.26
C PRO A 11 -19.37 3.46 -7.29
N GLU A 12 -19.97 4.10 -8.28
CA GLU A 12 -21.43 4.16 -8.49
C GLU A 12 -21.96 2.98 -9.32
N ALA A 13 -21.08 2.09 -9.78
CA ALA A 13 -21.47 0.97 -10.62
C ALA A 13 -22.34 -0.02 -9.84
N ASN A 14 -23.55 -0.25 -10.37
CA ASN A 14 -24.44 -1.27 -9.82
C ASN A 14 -23.96 -2.70 -10.18
N ALA A 15 -24.63 -3.71 -9.63
CA ALA A 15 -24.29 -5.12 -9.84
C ALA A 15 -24.27 -5.53 -11.33
N ARG A 16 -25.14 -4.92 -12.14
CA ARG A 16 -25.20 -5.20 -13.58
C ARG A 16 -24.00 -4.62 -14.32
N ALA A 17 -23.67 -3.35 -14.06
CA ALA A 17 -22.49 -2.70 -14.63
C ALA A 17 -21.21 -3.44 -14.25
N THR A 18 -21.11 -3.92 -13.00
CA THR A 18 -19.97 -4.72 -12.52
C THR A 18 -19.88 -6.06 -13.25
N TYR A 19 -21.01 -6.73 -13.48
CA TYR A 19 -21.05 -7.96 -14.25
C TYR A 19 -20.65 -7.74 -15.71
N ASP A 20 -21.20 -6.70 -16.34
CA ASP A 20 -20.91 -6.36 -17.72
C ASP A 20 -19.42 -6.04 -17.89
N ALA A 21 -18.80 -5.29 -16.96
CA ALA A 21 -17.37 -5.05 -16.94
C ALA A 21 -16.55 -6.35 -16.75
N THR A 22 -17.00 -7.27 -15.91
CA THR A 22 -16.30 -8.53 -15.61
C THR A 22 -16.35 -9.53 -16.77
N ARG A 23 -17.47 -9.56 -17.51
CA ARG A 23 -17.73 -10.56 -18.56
C ARG A 23 -17.19 -10.19 -19.95
N MET A 24 -16.50 -9.05 -20.05
CA MET A 24 -15.90 -8.51 -21.27
C MET A 24 -14.96 -9.50 -21.98
N TYR A 25 -14.37 -9.05 -23.09
CA TYR A 25 -13.46 -9.86 -23.90
C TYR A 25 -12.02 -9.82 -23.38
N TRP A 26 -11.59 -10.92 -22.78
CA TRP A 26 -10.27 -11.08 -22.16
C TRP A 26 -9.41 -12.10 -22.90
N ARG A 27 -8.07 -11.97 -22.83
CA ARG A 27 -7.14 -12.98 -23.36
C ARG A 27 -7.11 -14.22 -22.47
N VAL A 28 -7.91 -15.23 -22.82
CA VAL A 28 -8.05 -16.49 -22.08
C VAL A 28 -7.77 -17.66 -23.02
N GLY A 29 -6.86 -18.55 -22.63
CA GLY A 29 -6.49 -19.74 -23.42
C GLY A 29 -7.49 -20.90 -23.28
N ALA A 30 -7.43 -21.87 -24.19
CA ALA A 30 -8.38 -22.99 -24.26
C ALA A 30 -8.41 -23.85 -22.98
N ASP A 31 -7.24 -24.23 -22.45
CA ASP A 31 -7.13 -24.99 -21.19
C ASP A 31 -7.81 -24.26 -20.01
N THR A 32 -7.56 -22.96 -19.91
CA THR A 32 -8.16 -22.12 -18.87
C THR A 32 -9.68 -22.08 -18.96
N ARG A 33 -10.25 -21.99 -20.17
CA ARG A 33 -11.70 -21.98 -20.37
C ARG A 33 -12.36 -23.31 -19.96
N GLN A 34 -11.67 -24.43 -20.14
CA GLN A 34 -12.17 -25.75 -19.75
C GLN A 34 -12.20 -25.94 -18.23
N ARG A 35 -11.25 -25.31 -17.52
CA ARG A 35 -11.07 -25.49 -16.06
C ARG A 35 -11.70 -24.40 -15.20
N ALA A 36 -11.90 -23.20 -15.75
CA ALA A 36 -12.40 -22.06 -14.98
C ALA A 36 -13.88 -22.21 -14.60
N VAL A 37 -14.16 -22.32 -13.30
CA VAL A 37 -15.52 -22.42 -12.75
C VAL A 37 -16.09 -21.06 -12.34
N TYR A 38 -15.24 -20.18 -11.78
CA TYR A 38 -15.65 -18.89 -11.25
C TYR A 38 -14.87 -17.72 -11.87
N ALA A 39 -15.53 -16.56 -11.93
CA ALA A 39 -15.02 -15.28 -12.37
C ALA A 39 -15.23 -14.23 -11.27
N LEU A 40 -14.15 -13.57 -10.83
CA LEU A 40 -14.19 -12.47 -9.89
C LEU A 40 -13.83 -11.17 -10.62
N GLY A 41 -14.72 -10.18 -10.58
CA GLY A 41 -14.45 -8.82 -11.02
C GLY A 41 -13.81 -8.03 -9.89
N VAL A 42 -12.59 -7.52 -10.11
CA VAL A 42 -11.80 -6.85 -9.07
C VAL A 42 -11.48 -5.42 -9.48
N ALA A 43 -11.75 -4.46 -8.58
CA ALA A 43 -11.39 -3.06 -8.75
C ALA A 43 -10.86 -2.48 -7.43
N GLY A 44 -9.74 -1.76 -7.51
CA GLY A 44 -9.04 -1.20 -6.35
C GLY A 44 -8.52 -2.26 -5.38
N GLY A 45 -8.18 -3.46 -5.89
CA GLY A 45 -7.77 -4.58 -5.04
C GLY A 45 -8.93 -5.24 -4.27
N VAL A 46 -10.18 -4.86 -4.52
CA VAL A 46 -11.37 -5.43 -3.86
C VAL A 46 -12.24 -6.17 -4.87
N VAL A 47 -12.78 -7.32 -4.48
CA VAL A 47 -13.76 -8.05 -5.30
C VAL A 47 -15.07 -7.26 -5.33
N ARG A 48 -15.48 -6.82 -6.52
CA ARG A 48 -16.72 -6.07 -6.76
C ARG A 48 -17.87 -6.96 -7.24
N GLY A 49 -17.54 -8.11 -7.84
CA GLY A 49 -18.53 -9.09 -8.28
C GLY A 49 -17.94 -10.49 -8.37
N ALA A 50 -18.77 -11.49 -8.09
CA ALA A 50 -18.40 -12.90 -8.15
C ALA A 50 -19.45 -13.70 -8.93
N TYR A 51 -19.01 -14.47 -9.91
CA TYR A 51 -19.89 -15.14 -10.87
C TYR A 51 -19.45 -16.58 -11.13
N ARG A 52 -20.43 -17.48 -11.25
CA ARG A 52 -20.22 -18.83 -11.78
C ARG A 52 -20.29 -18.76 -13.30
N ILE A 53 -19.25 -19.24 -13.96
CA ILE A 53 -19.17 -19.28 -15.42
C ILE A 53 -20.05 -20.44 -15.91
N GLN A 54 -20.97 -20.16 -16.83
CA GLN A 54 -21.83 -21.17 -17.46
C GLN A 54 -21.34 -21.53 -18.85
N SER A 55 -20.89 -20.54 -19.62
CA SER A 55 -20.38 -20.74 -20.97
C SER A 55 -19.36 -19.67 -21.37
N TRP A 56 -18.53 -20.01 -22.35
CA TRP A 56 -17.57 -19.11 -22.98
C TRP A 56 -17.99 -18.81 -24.41
N HIS A 57 -17.77 -17.58 -24.86
CA HIS A 57 -18.02 -17.16 -26.25
C HIS A 57 -16.83 -16.33 -26.76
N SER A 58 -16.53 -16.45 -28.06
CA SER A 58 -15.44 -15.73 -28.71
C SER A 58 -15.78 -14.25 -28.90
N GLY A 59 -14.80 -13.38 -28.70
CA GLY A 59 -14.90 -11.98 -29.13
C GLY A 59 -14.46 -11.77 -30.57
N ASP A 60 -14.56 -10.52 -31.03
CA ASP A 60 -14.20 -10.13 -32.41
C ASP A 60 -12.68 -10.19 -32.68
N GLU A 61 -11.86 -10.06 -31.63
CA GLU A 61 -10.40 -10.22 -31.70
C GLU A 61 -9.97 -11.67 -31.42
N GLU A 62 -9.05 -12.17 -32.25
CA GLU A 62 -8.49 -13.52 -32.09
C GLU A 62 -7.84 -13.70 -30.71
N GLY A 63 -8.21 -14.79 -30.04
CA GLY A 63 -7.70 -15.11 -28.70
C GLY A 63 -8.40 -14.38 -27.54
N ARG A 64 -9.40 -13.51 -27.80
CA ARG A 64 -10.23 -12.90 -26.76
C ARG A 64 -11.57 -13.62 -26.57
N TRP A 65 -11.95 -13.79 -25.32
CA TRP A 65 -13.13 -14.55 -24.92
C TRP A 65 -13.88 -13.83 -23.81
N GLY A 66 -15.20 -13.77 -23.96
CA GLY A 66 -16.15 -13.39 -22.92
C GLY A 66 -16.81 -14.61 -22.33
N PHE A 67 -17.56 -14.42 -21.25
CA PHE A 67 -18.32 -15.50 -20.62
C PHE A 67 -19.75 -15.08 -20.30
N ASP A 68 -20.63 -16.06 -20.23
CA ASP A 68 -21.96 -15.92 -19.64
C ASP A 68 -21.95 -16.63 -18.29
N GLY A 69 -22.42 -15.93 -17.26
CA GLY A 69 -22.42 -16.42 -15.90
C GLY A 69 -23.54 -15.84 -15.07
N VAL A 70 -23.66 -16.39 -13.86
CA VAL A 70 -24.66 -15.99 -12.86
C VAL A 70 -23.96 -15.62 -11.55
N PRO A 71 -24.54 -14.74 -10.71
CA PRO A 71 -23.97 -14.43 -9.40
C PRO A 71 -23.66 -15.70 -8.59
N ALA A 72 -22.53 -15.69 -7.89
CA ALA A 72 -22.04 -16.77 -7.04
C ALA A 72 -22.01 -16.34 -5.56
N PRO A 73 -23.18 -16.15 -4.90
CA PRO A 73 -23.24 -15.69 -3.52
C PRO A 73 -22.59 -16.68 -2.53
N GLU A 74 -22.52 -17.97 -2.90
CA GLU A 74 -21.89 -19.01 -2.08
C GLU A 74 -20.39 -18.78 -1.81
N LEU A 75 -19.74 -17.92 -2.60
CA LEU A 75 -18.33 -17.58 -2.38
C LEU A 75 -18.12 -16.57 -1.25
N GLY A 76 -19.14 -15.78 -0.90
CA GLY A 76 -19.03 -14.73 0.14
C GLY A 76 -17.89 -13.73 -0.10
N ALA A 77 -17.37 -13.63 -1.33
CA ALA A 77 -16.11 -12.96 -1.62
C ALA A 77 -16.26 -11.49 -2.02
N VAL A 78 -17.49 -11.02 -2.27
CA VAL A 78 -17.74 -9.61 -2.63
C VAL A 78 -17.36 -8.73 -1.44
N GLU A 79 -16.77 -7.57 -1.71
CA GLU A 79 -16.18 -6.65 -0.72
C GLU A 79 -14.92 -7.18 0.00
N THR A 80 -14.49 -8.40 -0.30
CA THR A 80 -13.22 -8.91 0.24
C THR A 80 -12.03 -8.30 -0.49
N SER A 81 -11.01 -7.88 0.29
CA SER A 81 -9.73 -7.47 -0.26
C SER A 81 -8.97 -8.66 -0.85
N VAL A 82 -8.54 -8.49 -2.10
CA VAL A 82 -7.69 -9.40 -2.85
C VAL A 82 -6.48 -8.64 -3.40
N GLU A 83 -6.03 -7.58 -2.71
CA GLU A 83 -4.87 -6.76 -3.09
C GLU A 83 -3.65 -7.63 -3.39
N ARG A 84 -3.45 -8.73 -2.64
CA ARG A 84 -2.39 -9.73 -2.84
C ARG A 84 -2.52 -10.58 -4.12
N LEU A 85 -3.68 -10.59 -4.78
CA LEU A 85 -4.03 -11.44 -5.93
C LEU A 85 -4.41 -10.64 -7.18
N ALA A 86 -4.72 -9.35 -7.01
CA ALA A 86 -5.23 -8.49 -8.07
C ALA A 86 -4.05 -7.91 -8.87
N PRO A 87 -4.01 -8.07 -10.22
CA PRO A 87 -3.02 -7.39 -11.02
C PRO A 87 -3.20 -5.86 -10.92
N PRO A 88 -2.10 -5.09 -11.01
CA PRO A 88 -2.12 -3.64 -11.04
C PRO A 88 -3.04 -3.04 -12.12
N ARG A 89 -3.50 -1.80 -11.89
CA ARG A 89 -4.03 -0.95 -12.97
C ARG A 89 -2.97 -0.83 -14.08
N GLY A 90 -3.30 -1.25 -15.30
CA GLY A 90 -2.41 -1.14 -16.46
C GLY A 90 -1.62 -2.41 -16.81
N ALA A 91 -1.77 -3.51 -16.07
CA ALA A 91 -1.16 -4.78 -16.47
C ALA A 91 -1.60 -5.19 -17.89
N ALA A 92 -0.63 -5.56 -18.75
CA ALA A 92 -0.86 -5.97 -20.13
C ALA A 92 -1.85 -7.15 -20.26
N ASN A 93 -1.99 -7.94 -19.19
CA ASN A 93 -3.07 -8.90 -19.03
C ASN A 93 -3.73 -8.73 -17.64
N PRO A 94 -4.95 -8.15 -17.58
CA PRO A 94 -5.70 -7.96 -16.33
C PRO A 94 -6.36 -9.25 -15.81
N VAL A 95 -6.01 -10.41 -16.37
CA VAL A 95 -6.53 -11.73 -15.97
C VAL A 95 -5.51 -12.47 -15.11
N ARG A 96 -5.94 -13.01 -13.96
CA ARG A 96 -5.18 -14.01 -13.19
C ARG A 96 -5.93 -15.34 -13.11
N ARG A 97 -5.15 -16.42 -13.24
CA ARG A 97 -5.63 -17.79 -13.32
C ARG A 97 -5.28 -18.51 -12.02
N TYR A 98 -6.31 -18.74 -11.22
CA TYR A 98 -6.24 -19.54 -9.99
C TYR A 98 -7.10 -20.79 -10.19
N LEU A 99 -6.66 -21.65 -11.11
CA LEU A 99 -7.44 -22.82 -11.56
C LEU A 99 -7.41 -23.96 -10.54
N ASP A 100 -6.38 -24.00 -9.70
CA ASP A 100 -6.18 -24.97 -8.63
C ASP A 100 -6.55 -24.39 -7.25
N GLY A 101 -7.32 -23.31 -7.24
CA GLY A 101 -7.65 -22.53 -6.06
C GLY A 101 -6.77 -21.29 -5.93
N ILE A 102 -7.24 -20.34 -5.11
CA ILE A 102 -6.44 -19.21 -4.68
C ILE A 102 -5.45 -19.77 -3.65
N PRO A 103 -4.13 -19.57 -3.83
CA PRO A 103 -3.18 -20.01 -2.81
C PRO A 103 -3.56 -19.31 -1.50
N PRO A 104 -3.67 -20.04 -0.38
CA PRO A 104 -3.83 -19.39 0.91
C PRO A 104 -2.73 -18.33 1.03
N SER A 105 -3.03 -17.18 1.64
CA SER A 105 -1.92 -16.41 2.19
C SER A 105 -1.26 -17.38 3.14
N ASP A 106 -0.01 -17.74 2.87
CA ASP A 106 0.78 -18.47 3.85
C ASP A 106 0.74 -17.60 5.10
N GLU A 107 -0.17 -17.91 6.05
CA GLU A 107 -0.19 -17.32 7.38
C GLU A 107 1.02 -17.90 8.12
N LYS A 108 2.21 -17.57 7.60
CA LYS A 108 3.46 -17.80 8.30
C LYS A 108 3.45 -16.80 9.44
N PRO A 109 3.58 -17.25 10.69
CA PRO A 109 3.74 -16.35 11.82
C PRO A 109 4.88 -15.37 11.55
N VAL A 110 4.73 -14.11 11.97
CA VAL A 110 5.75 -13.05 11.80
C VAL A 110 7.13 -13.55 12.25
N GLN A 111 7.17 -14.34 13.33
CA GLN A 111 8.39 -14.92 13.87
C GLN A 111 9.08 -15.89 12.90
N THR A 112 8.31 -16.70 12.17
CA THR A 112 8.85 -17.60 11.13
C THR A 112 9.40 -16.79 9.96
N ILE A 113 8.66 -15.78 9.49
CA ILE A 113 9.11 -14.89 8.40
C ILE A 113 10.40 -14.16 8.80
N ALA A 114 10.43 -13.59 10.00
CA ALA A 114 11.59 -12.88 10.54
C ALA A 114 12.80 -13.81 10.65
N ARG A 115 12.62 -15.03 11.16
CA ARG A 115 13.70 -16.03 11.23
C ARG A 115 14.24 -16.38 9.85
N GLU A 116 13.37 -16.61 8.85
CA GLU A 116 13.80 -16.90 7.48
C GLU A 116 14.57 -15.73 6.85
N LEU A 117 14.13 -14.49 7.05
CA LEU A 117 14.86 -13.29 6.62
C LEU A 117 16.21 -13.18 7.34
N ASN A 118 16.26 -13.45 8.64
CA ASN A 118 17.47 -13.32 9.45
C ASN A 118 18.59 -14.30 9.06
N VAL A 119 18.25 -15.46 8.47
CA VAL A 119 19.24 -16.44 8.01
C VAL A 119 19.64 -16.26 6.54
N GLU A 120 18.91 -15.45 5.76
CA GLU A 120 19.18 -15.24 4.35
C GLU A 120 20.23 -14.13 4.13
N PRO A 121 21.42 -14.44 3.57
CA PRO A 121 22.49 -13.45 3.38
C PRO A 121 22.06 -12.22 2.58
N LEU A 122 21.24 -12.39 1.53
CA LEU A 122 20.78 -11.26 0.72
C LEU A 122 19.89 -10.29 1.53
N ALA A 123 19.08 -10.80 2.46
CA ALA A 123 18.30 -9.96 3.37
C ALA A 123 19.19 -9.19 4.35
N ARG A 124 20.28 -9.80 4.84
CA ARG A 124 21.26 -9.12 5.70
C ARG A 124 21.98 -7.98 4.98
N ILE A 125 22.34 -8.17 3.72
CA ILE A 125 22.98 -7.14 2.88
C ILE A 125 22.00 -6.01 2.60
N MET A 126 20.74 -6.33 2.28
CA MET A 126 19.68 -5.35 2.03
C MET A 126 19.50 -4.36 3.19
N TYR A 127 19.68 -4.79 4.45
CA TYR A 127 19.53 -3.89 5.60
C TYR A 127 20.52 -2.72 5.62
N GLY A 128 21.63 -2.77 4.87
CA GLY A 128 22.59 -1.67 4.76
C GLY A 128 22.04 -0.44 4.04
N GLN A 129 21.40 -0.64 2.88
CA GLN A 129 20.75 0.42 2.09
C GLN A 129 19.61 -0.19 1.27
N ARG A 130 18.37 -0.06 1.77
CA ARG A 130 17.22 -0.88 1.35
C ARG A 130 16.86 -0.66 -0.11
N GLU A 131 16.54 0.57 -0.49
CA GLU A 131 16.15 0.91 -1.87
C GLU A 131 17.31 0.68 -2.86
N LEU A 132 18.53 1.07 -2.47
CA LEU A 132 19.71 0.93 -3.33
C LEU A 132 20.03 -0.55 -3.58
N PHE A 133 19.97 -1.41 -2.55
CA PHE A 133 20.21 -2.84 -2.68
C PHE A 133 19.40 -3.46 -3.81
N HIS A 134 18.08 -3.20 -3.85
CA HIS A 134 17.23 -3.76 -4.89
C HIS A 134 17.58 -3.20 -6.27
N SER A 135 17.86 -1.89 -6.38
CA SER A 135 18.27 -1.31 -7.66
C SER A 135 19.59 -1.92 -8.16
N ASN A 136 20.57 -2.13 -7.28
CA ASN A 136 21.86 -2.75 -7.59
C ASN A 136 21.65 -4.18 -8.07
N PHE A 137 20.83 -4.93 -7.34
CA PHE A 137 20.55 -6.32 -7.64
C PHE A 137 19.90 -6.47 -9.01
N LEU A 138 18.88 -5.66 -9.30
CA LEU A 138 18.16 -5.74 -10.57
C LEU A 138 19.03 -5.31 -11.75
N ALA A 139 19.91 -4.32 -11.59
CA ALA A 139 20.89 -3.98 -12.62
C ALA A 139 21.87 -5.12 -12.88
N TRP A 140 22.44 -5.71 -11.82
CA TRP A 140 23.32 -6.87 -11.96
C TRP A 140 22.60 -8.05 -12.63
N PHE A 141 21.37 -8.35 -12.21
CA PHE A 141 20.54 -9.40 -12.80
C PHE A 141 20.32 -9.16 -14.30
N PHE A 142 20.02 -7.91 -14.68
CA PHE A 142 19.80 -7.52 -16.06
C PHE A 142 21.02 -7.76 -16.98
N ASP A 143 22.23 -7.52 -16.46
CA ASP A 143 23.48 -7.69 -17.18
C ASP A 143 23.99 -9.14 -17.16
N ALA A 144 23.95 -9.80 -16.00
CA ALA A 144 24.54 -11.12 -15.80
C ALA A 144 23.72 -12.25 -16.42
N LEU A 145 22.39 -12.11 -16.47
CA LEU A 145 21.48 -13.16 -16.92
C LEU A 145 20.49 -12.62 -17.97
N PRO A 146 20.96 -12.18 -19.16
CA PRO A 146 20.16 -11.41 -20.11
C PRO A 146 18.90 -12.14 -20.58
N LYS A 147 18.98 -13.45 -20.86
CA LYS A 147 17.82 -14.24 -21.29
C LYS A 147 16.72 -14.32 -20.22
N LEU A 148 17.13 -14.50 -18.96
CA LEU A 148 16.20 -14.61 -17.83
C LEU A 148 15.61 -13.24 -17.49
N ALA A 149 16.45 -12.20 -17.49
CA ALA A 149 16.00 -10.82 -17.33
C ALA A 149 15.02 -10.38 -18.43
N ASP A 150 15.22 -10.82 -19.68
CA ASP A 150 14.28 -10.54 -20.78
C ASP A 150 12.92 -11.20 -20.54
N ALA A 151 12.90 -12.44 -20.06
CA ALA A 151 11.66 -13.11 -19.70
C ALA A 151 10.90 -12.40 -18.55
N VAL A 152 11.60 -11.65 -17.70
CA VAL A 152 11.01 -10.91 -16.57
C VAL A 152 10.54 -9.51 -16.96
N PHE A 153 11.32 -8.77 -17.75
CA PHE A 153 11.12 -7.32 -17.94
C PHE A 153 10.74 -6.91 -19.37
N ARG A 154 11.00 -7.73 -20.40
CA ARG A 154 10.91 -7.25 -21.79
C ARG A 154 9.49 -6.88 -22.22
N ASP A 155 8.48 -7.53 -21.63
CA ASP A 155 7.07 -7.26 -21.90
C ASP A 155 6.52 -6.02 -21.18
N LEU A 156 7.32 -5.41 -20.30
CA LEU A 156 7.00 -4.15 -19.62
C LEU A 156 7.37 -2.91 -20.45
N THR A 157 8.02 -3.10 -21.59
CA THR A 157 8.35 -2.03 -22.53
C THR A 157 7.80 -2.31 -23.93
N ASN A 158 7.67 -1.25 -24.72
CA ASN A 158 7.21 -1.33 -26.10
C ASN A 158 8.38 -1.57 -27.06
N ASP A 159 8.11 -2.29 -28.14
CA ASP A 159 9.06 -2.43 -29.25
C ASP A 159 9.34 -1.08 -29.89
N ASP A 160 10.60 -0.86 -30.24
CA ASP A 160 11.04 0.35 -30.94
C ASP A 160 12.08 -0.02 -32.00
N ALA A 161 11.61 -0.24 -33.21
CA ALA A 161 12.46 -0.48 -34.38
C ALA A 161 13.31 0.74 -34.77
N THR A 162 13.05 1.91 -34.18
CA THR A 162 13.81 3.16 -34.38
C THR A 162 14.71 3.50 -33.19
N SER A 163 14.86 2.57 -32.25
CA SER A 163 15.67 2.77 -31.05
C SER A 163 17.10 3.15 -31.42
N LEU A 164 17.61 4.20 -30.78
CA LEU A 164 18.99 4.65 -30.91
C LEU A 164 19.96 3.79 -30.09
N THR A 165 19.43 2.89 -29.26
CA THR A 165 20.22 1.95 -28.48
C THR A 165 20.70 0.85 -29.42
N THR A 166 22.01 0.60 -29.48
CA THR A 166 22.58 -0.49 -30.27
C THR A 166 23.07 -1.65 -29.41
N VAL A 167 23.19 -1.43 -28.10
CA VAL A 167 23.73 -2.40 -27.14
C VAL A 167 22.86 -2.39 -25.88
N ARG A 168 22.54 -3.58 -25.37
CA ARG A 168 21.87 -3.77 -24.08
C ARG A 168 22.69 -3.09 -22.98
N ARG A 169 22.04 -2.28 -22.14
CA ARG A 169 22.68 -1.69 -20.96
C ARG A 169 21.65 -1.32 -19.90
N VAL A 170 22.10 -1.24 -18.66
CA VAL A 170 21.37 -0.66 -17.55
C VAL A 170 22.09 0.59 -17.05
N GLU A 171 21.33 1.64 -16.77
CA GLU A 171 21.82 2.83 -16.08
C GLU A 171 21.16 2.92 -14.70
N ARG A 172 21.95 3.28 -13.70
CA ARG A 172 21.48 3.52 -12.33
C ARG A 172 21.68 4.97 -11.97
N GLU A 173 20.74 5.51 -11.19
CA GLU A 173 20.77 6.88 -10.65
C GLU A 173 20.87 7.98 -11.74
N ARG A 174 20.53 7.64 -12.99
CA ARG A 174 20.55 8.58 -14.12
C ARG A 174 19.48 9.64 -13.91
N GLU A 175 19.90 10.90 -13.79
CA GLU A 175 18.99 12.03 -13.51
C GLU A 175 18.12 11.79 -12.25
N ASN A 176 18.65 11.05 -11.26
CA ASN A 176 17.98 10.60 -10.04
C ASN A 176 16.91 9.50 -10.24
N LEU A 177 16.83 8.88 -11.41
CA LEU A 177 16.00 7.69 -11.64
C LEU A 177 16.72 6.46 -11.09
N ASP A 178 16.02 5.60 -10.34
CA ASP A 178 16.65 4.43 -9.72
C ASP A 178 17.27 3.48 -10.76
N LEU A 179 16.51 3.15 -11.81
CA LEU A 179 16.92 2.23 -12.88
C LEU A 179 16.37 2.63 -14.25
N VAL A 180 17.21 2.50 -15.28
CA VAL A 180 16.82 2.62 -16.68
C VAL A 180 17.39 1.45 -17.47
N LEU A 181 16.53 0.59 -17.99
CA LEU A 181 16.90 -0.58 -18.80
C LEU A 181 16.78 -0.23 -20.28
N HIS A 182 17.80 -0.59 -21.06
CA HIS A 182 17.84 -0.36 -22.50
C HIS A 182 18.05 -1.67 -23.26
N TRP A 183 17.26 -1.86 -24.31
CA TRP A 183 17.43 -2.90 -25.31
C TRP A 183 17.64 -2.28 -26.70
N PRO A 184 18.31 -2.98 -27.63
CA PRO A 184 18.50 -2.47 -28.98
C PRO A 184 17.20 -2.17 -29.74
N ASP A 185 16.15 -2.95 -29.53
CA ASP A 185 14.90 -2.86 -30.31
C ASP A 185 13.68 -2.51 -29.44
N ALA A 186 13.88 -1.77 -28.35
CA ALA A 186 12.80 -1.40 -27.43
C ALA A 186 12.95 0.02 -26.88
N ALA A 187 11.82 0.61 -26.51
CA ALA A 187 11.81 1.86 -25.78
C ALA A 187 12.50 1.69 -24.40
N PRO A 188 13.14 2.75 -23.85
CA PRO A 188 13.73 2.68 -22.51
C PRO A 188 12.68 2.32 -21.45
N LEU A 189 13.03 1.42 -20.52
CA LEU A 189 12.19 1.09 -19.37
C LEU A 189 12.77 1.74 -18.12
N VAL A 190 12.04 2.69 -17.55
CA VAL A 190 12.38 3.35 -16.29
C VAL A 190 11.69 2.61 -15.16
N ILE A 191 12.44 2.21 -14.14
CA ILE A 191 11.91 1.59 -12.93
C ILE A 191 12.24 2.50 -11.75
N GLU A 192 11.20 3.00 -11.08
CA GLU A 192 11.30 3.67 -9.79
C GLU A 192 11.00 2.66 -8.68
N ASN A 193 11.90 2.54 -7.72
CA ASN A 193 11.85 1.51 -6.69
C ASN A 193 11.49 2.07 -5.31
N LYS A 194 10.36 1.63 -4.75
CA LYS A 194 9.87 2.04 -3.43
C LYS A 194 9.53 0.83 -2.55
N VAL A 195 10.47 0.41 -1.71
CA VAL A 195 10.28 -0.76 -0.83
C VAL A 195 9.59 -0.39 0.49
N PHE A 196 10.10 0.62 1.20
CA PHE A 196 9.62 1.01 2.53
C PHE A 196 9.14 2.48 2.61
N SER A 197 9.07 3.14 1.47
CA SER A 197 8.57 4.50 1.30
C SER A 197 7.35 4.47 0.39
N LEU A 198 6.49 5.50 0.50
CA LEU A 198 5.43 5.68 -0.49
C LEU A 198 5.98 6.51 -1.64
N PRO A 199 5.53 6.25 -2.88
CA PRO A 199 5.79 7.12 -4.00
C PRO A 199 5.19 8.51 -3.76
N GLU A 200 5.95 9.56 -4.07
CA GLU A 200 5.46 10.94 -4.02
C GLU A 200 5.10 11.41 -5.44
N ARG A 201 3.89 11.93 -5.62
CA ARG A 201 3.37 12.29 -6.95
C ARG A 201 4.24 13.33 -7.65
N VAL A 202 4.69 14.35 -6.92
CA VAL A 202 5.57 15.42 -7.44
C VAL A 202 6.85 14.83 -8.03
N GLN A 203 7.51 13.91 -7.31
CA GLN A 203 8.71 13.22 -7.79
C GLN A 203 8.45 12.42 -9.07
N LEU A 204 7.35 11.67 -9.12
CA LEU A 204 7.00 10.86 -10.29
C LEU A 204 6.67 11.71 -11.52
N ASP A 205 6.04 12.86 -11.35
CA ASP A 205 5.74 13.80 -12.42
C ASP A 205 7.03 14.49 -12.93
N GLU A 206 7.96 14.85 -12.04
CA GLU A 206 9.28 15.37 -12.41
C GLU A 206 10.06 14.37 -13.27
N TYR A 207 10.04 13.09 -12.92
CA TYR A 207 10.73 12.02 -13.64
C TYR A 207 10.16 11.79 -15.04
N ARG A 208 8.83 11.88 -15.18
CA ARG A 208 8.20 11.90 -16.51
C ARG A 208 8.62 13.12 -17.32
N GLY A 209 8.69 14.29 -16.70
CA GLY A 209 9.17 15.51 -17.34
C GLY A 209 10.62 15.41 -17.85
N LYS A 210 11.50 14.72 -17.13
CA LYS A 210 12.89 14.45 -17.55
C LYS A 210 12.94 13.51 -18.75
N THR A 211 12.30 12.36 -18.63
CA THR A 211 12.32 11.28 -19.64
C THR A 211 11.60 11.67 -20.94
N ALA A 212 10.60 12.54 -20.90
CA ALA A 212 9.95 13.10 -22.09
C ALA A 212 10.90 13.92 -22.99
N ARG A 213 12.05 14.36 -22.46
CA ARG A 213 13.08 15.10 -23.22
C ARG A 213 14.11 14.18 -23.87
N TRP A 214 14.05 12.87 -23.61
CA TRP A 214 14.96 11.91 -24.21
C TRP A 214 14.66 11.76 -25.71
N LYS A 215 15.70 11.54 -26.51
CA LYS A 215 15.57 11.25 -27.93
C LYS A 215 15.14 9.78 -28.13
N GLY A 216 14.34 9.53 -29.16
CA GLY A 216 13.83 8.19 -29.49
C GLY A 216 12.39 8.00 -28.99
N SER A 217 11.97 6.74 -28.85
CA SER A 217 10.62 6.45 -28.36
C SER A 217 10.43 6.85 -26.90
N PRO A 218 9.19 7.23 -26.51
CA PRO A 218 8.87 7.55 -25.13
C PRO A 218 9.20 6.40 -24.18
N ALA A 219 9.93 6.71 -23.11
CA ALA A 219 10.22 5.74 -22.06
C ALA A 219 8.93 5.20 -21.45
N GLN A 220 8.92 3.90 -21.11
CA GLN A 220 7.88 3.30 -20.28
C GLN A 220 8.29 3.39 -18.82
N HIS A 221 7.34 3.66 -17.93
CA HIS A 221 7.62 3.89 -16.50
C HIS A 221 6.94 2.84 -15.63
N ILE A 222 7.74 2.17 -14.81
CA ILE A 222 7.31 1.18 -13.83
C ILE A 222 7.57 1.72 -12.43
N LEU A 223 6.52 1.75 -11.62
CA LEU A 223 6.65 1.96 -10.17
C LEU A 223 6.71 0.59 -9.52
N LEU A 224 7.92 0.13 -9.20
CA LEU A 224 8.14 -1.10 -8.44
C LEU A 224 7.97 -0.79 -6.96
N SER A 225 6.87 -1.25 -6.35
CA SER A 225 6.62 -0.96 -4.94
C SER A 225 5.92 -2.09 -4.20
N MET A 226 6.18 -2.17 -2.90
CA MET A 226 5.56 -3.15 -2.01
C MET A 226 4.08 -2.85 -1.73
N SER A 227 3.62 -1.63 -1.95
CA SER A 227 2.20 -1.28 -1.84
C SER A 227 1.76 -0.48 -3.05
N PRO A 228 0.56 -0.72 -3.58
CA PRO A 228 0.03 0.10 -4.67
C PRO A 228 -0.12 1.55 -4.20
N PRO A 229 0.03 2.52 -5.10
CA PRO A 229 -0.35 3.89 -4.78
C PRO A 229 -1.86 3.95 -4.51
N HIS A 230 -2.28 4.82 -3.57
CA HIS A 230 -3.70 5.01 -3.22
C HIS A 230 -4.55 5.32 -4.45
N GLU A 231 -4.00 6.15 -5.33
CA GLU A 231 -4.57 6.45 -6.64
C GLU A 231 -3.59 6.07 -7.74
N PRO A 232 -4.09 5.70 -8.93
CA PRO A 232 -3.24 5.44 -10.07
C PRO A 232 -2.39 6.67 -10.39
N VAL A 233 -1.10 6.44 -10.59
CA VAL A 233 -0.21 7.50 -11.03
C VAL A 233 -0.20 7.53 -12.54
N GLU A 234 -0.59 8.67 -13.12
CA GLU A 234 -0.68 8.82 -14.56
C GLU A 234 0.68 8.60 -15.22
N GLY A 235 0.71 7.78 -16.27
CA GLY A 235 1.92 7.45 -17.01
C GLY A 235 2.85 6.45 -16.31
N TRP A 236 2.50 5.97 -15.11
CA TRP A 236 3.26 4.93 -14.40
C TRP A 236 2.45 3.65 -14.31
N THR A 237 3.08 2.52 -14.65
CA THR A 237 2.52 1.19 -14.41
C THR A 237 3.04 0.68 -13.08
N TYR A 238 2.13 0.36 -12.15
CA TYR A 238 2.52 -0.26 -10.88
C TYR A 238 2.97 -1.71 -11.12
N LEU A 239 4.07 -2.12 -10.49
CA LEU A 239 4.54 -3.50 -10.43
C LEU A 239 4.78 -3.83 -8.95
N SER A 240 4.09 -4.84 -8.42
CA SER A 240 4.35 -5.28 -7.06
C SER A 240 5.64 -6.09 -6.99
N TYR A 241 6.27 -6.07 -5.83
CA TYR A 241 7.41 -6.94 -5.55
C TYR A 241 7.02 -8.43 -5.57
N GLN A 242 5.80 -8.77 -5.16
CA GLN A 242 5.27 -10.12 -5.30
C GLN A 242 5.21 -10.56 -6.77
N GLU A 243 4.68 -9.70 -7.65
CA GLU A 243 4.62 -9.97 -9.09
C GLU A 243 6.03 -10.10 -9.69
N LEU A 244 6.98 -9.27 -9.28
CA LEU A 244 8.38 -9.40 -9.70
C LEU A 244 8.94 -10.77 -9.32
N ALA A 245 8.69 -11.24 -8.10
CA ALA A 245 9.13 -12.57 -7.65
C ALA A 245 8.46 -13.71 -8.44
N GLU A 246 7.16 -13.59 -8.73
CA GLU A 246 6.43 -14.55 -9.57
C GLU A 246 6.98 -14.61 -11.00
N ARG A 247 7.29 -13.46 -11.61
CA ARG A 247 7.94 -13.38 -12.92
C ARG A 247 9.33 -14.02 -12.92
N ILE A 248 10.13 -13.75 -11.88
CA ILE A 248 11.45 -14.36 -11.72
C ILE A 248 11.32 -15.87 -11.63
N ASP A 249 10.43 -16.38 -10.79
CA ASP A 249 10.25 -17.82 -10.61
C ASP A 249 9.78 -18.54 -11.86
N LEU A 250 8.84 -17.94 -12.60
CA LEU A 250 8.39 -18.50 -13.87
C LEU A 250 9.52 -18.55 -14.92
N ALA A 251 10.47 -17.62 -14.85
CA ALA A 251 11.62 -17.56 -15.73
C ALA A 251 12.80 -18.44 -15.28
N LEU A 252 12.85 -18.84 -14.00
CA LEU A 252 13.90 -19.69 -13.45
C LEU A 252 13.76 -21.13 -13.96
N PRO A 253 14.87 -21.81 -14.27
CA PRO A 253 14.84 -23.22 -14.63
C PRO A 253 14.49 -24.10 -13.42
N ASP A 254 13.79 -25.22 -13.68
CA ASP A 254 13.36 -26.19 -12.66
C ASP A 254 14.49 -27.09 -12.12
N ASN A 255 15.67 -27.03 -12.73
CA ASN A 255 16.74 -28.02 -12.51
C ASN A 255 17.59 -27.69 -11.27
N ASP A 256 17.98 -28.72 -10.51
CA ASP A 256 18.80 -28.60 -9.28
C ASP A 256 20.26 -28.17 -9.53
N ASP A 257 20.77 -28.26 -10.76
CA ASP A 257 22.13 -27.86 -11.12
C ASP A 257 22.17 -26.40 -11.61
N SER A 258 21.89 -25.47 -10.70
CA SER A 258 21.86 -24.04 -11.00
C SER A 258 23.20 -23.37 -10.73
N SER A 259 23.69 -22.58 -11.70
CA SER A 259 24.84 -21.67 -11.53
C SER A 259 24.65 -20.73 -10.33
N TYR A 260 25.75 -20.21 -9.78
CA TYR A 260 25.73 -19.25 -8.67
C TYR A 260 24.81 -18.04 -8.95
N GLU A 261 24.81 -17.52 -10.17
CA GLU A 261 24.01 -16.38 -10.59
C GLU A 261 22.51 -16.69 -10.54
N VAL A 262 22.11 -17.85 -11.07
CA VAL A 262 20.71 -18.33 -11.06
C VAL A 262 20.23 -18.58 -9.63
N GLU A 263 21.04 -19.22 -8.79
CA GLU A 263 20.70 -19.44 -7.38
C GLU A 263 20.61 -18.12 -6.60
N THR A 264 21.46 -17.14 -6.93
CA THR A 264 21.40 -15.79 -6.34
C THR A 264 20.09 -15.09 -6.69
N VAL A 265 19.61 -15.21 -7.93
CA VAL A 265 18.27 -14.70 -8.34
C VAL A 265 17.13 -15.45 -7.66
N ARG A 266 17.23 -16.78 -7.52
CA ARG A 266 16.25 -17.59 -6.77
C ARG A 266 16.14 -17.14 -5.32
N ARG A 267 17.28 -16.88 -4.65
CA ARG A 267 17.32 -16.35 -3.28
C ARG A 267 16.76 -14.95 -3.17
N TYR A 268 17.04 -14.07 -4.14
CA TYR A 268 16.44 -12.74 -4.17
C TYR A 268 14.92 -12.82 -4.28
N SER A 269 14.40 -13.67 -5.17
CA SER A 269 12.95 -13.92 -5.27
C SER A 269 12.37 -14.36 -3.93
N ARG A 270 13.05 -15.27 -3.21
CA ARG A 270 12.66 -15.67 -1.85
C ARG A 270 12.66 -14.50 -0.86
N VAL A 271 13.71 -13.67 -0.82
CA VAL A 271 13.76 -12.48 0.05
C VAL A 271 12.59 -11.56 -0.22
N VAL A 272 12.32 -11.27 -1.48
CA VAL A 272 11.22 -10.41 -1.90
C VAL A 272 9.87 -10.96 -1.43
N ARG A 273 9.63 -12.28 -1.53
CA ARG A 273 8.40 -12.90 -1.03
C ARG A 273 8.28 -12.85 0.48
N LEU A 274 9.37 -13.10 1.20
CA LEU A 274 9.37 -12.99 2.66
C LEU A 274 9.06 -11.56 3.10
N LEU A 275 9.59 -10.56 2.41
CA LEU A 275 9.24 -9.16 2.64
C LEU A 275 7.78 -8.86 2.33
N SER A 276 7.25 -9.37 1.21
CA SER A 276 5.84 -9.23 0.86
C SER A 276 4.95 -9.82 1.95
N ALA A 277 5.24 -11.05 2.40
CA ALA A 277 4.50 -11.70 3.48
C ALA A 277 4.59 -10.92 4.80
N LEU A 278 5.75 -10.32 5.09
CA LEU A 278 5.92 -9.47 6.26
C LEU A 278 5.07 -8.20 6.17
N LEU A 279 4.93 -7.62 4.98
CA LEU A 279 4.14 -6.42 4.74
C LEU A 279 2.64 -6.68 4.75
N ASP A 280 2.21 -7.86 4.32
CA ASP A 280 0.82 -8.30 4.43
C ASP A 280 0.34 -8.30 5.89
N THR A 281 1.23 -8.55 6.85
CA THR A 281 0.88 -8.47 8.29
C THR A 281 0.49 -7.06 8.75
N THR A 282 0.73 -6.04 7.93
CA THR A 282 0.33 -4.65 8.21
C THR A 282 -1.07 -4.31 7.71
N VAL A 283 -1.66 -5.15 6.85
CA VAL A 283 -3.02 -4.97 6.31
C VAL A 283 -4.04 -5.17 7.42
N VAL A 284 -5.07 -4.31 7.44
CA VAL A 284 -6.23 -4.47 8.33
C VAL A 284 -7.20 -5.41 7.63
N HIS A 285 -7.39 -6.63 8.15
CA HIS A 285 -8.33 -7.61 7.62
C HIS A 285 -9.69 -7.56 8.33
N SER A 286 -9.71 -7.13 9.59
CA SER A 286 -10.90 -6.93 10.41
C SER A 286 -10.81 -5.64 11.23
N MET A 287 -11.96 -5.02 11.49
CA MET A 287 -12.07 -3.84 12.38
C MET A 287 -11.76 -4.19 13.85
N GLU A 288 -11.94 -5.46 14.25
CA GLU A 288 -11.65 -5.93 15.62
C GLU A 288 -10.15 -6.07 15.91
N GLU A 289 -9.30 -6.00 14.89
CA GLU A 289 -7.85 -6.06 15.09
C GLU A 289 -7.33 -4.87 15.87
N SER A 290 -6.24 -5.08 16.63
CA SER A 290 -5.49 -3.99 17.23
C SER A 290 -5.01 -3.00 16.17
N ALA A 291 -5.09 -1.71 16.47
CA ALA A 291 -4.54 -0.68 15.61
C ALA A 291 -3.03 -0.87 15.39
N TRP A 292 -2.31 -1.37 16.40
CA TRP A 292 -0.86 -1.56 16.34
C TRP A 292 -0.45 -3.02 16.16
N LEU A 293 0.68 -3.21 15.47
CA LEU A 293 1.34 -4.50 15.40
C LEU A 293 1.87 -4.89 16.78
N ASP A 294 1.81 -6.18 17.09
CA ASP A 294 2.32 -6.72 18.34
C ASP A 294 3.84 -6.48 18.48
N SER A 295 4.24 -5.87 19.59
CA SER A 295 5.64 -5.48 19.81
C SER A 295 6.56 -6.68 20.04
N SER A 296 6.04 -7.80 20.56
CA SER A 296 6.82 -9.04 20.73
C SER A 296 7.07 -9.71 19.38
N GLN A 297 6.08 -9.72 18.48
CA GLN A 297 6.23 -10.21 17.11
C GLN A 297 7.25 -9.38 16.33
N LEU A 298 7.17 -8.05 16.44
CA LEU A 298 8.13 -7.15 15.79
C LEU A 298 9.54 -7.33 16.34
N ALA A 299 9.72 -7.70 17.62
CA ALA A 299 11.03 -7.85 18.24
C ALA A 299 11.90 -8.95 17.60
N GLU A 300 11.29 -9.93 16.93
CA GLU A 300 11.98 -11.00 16.19
C GLU A 300 12.69 -10.50 14.92
N ILE A 301 12.34 -9.30 14.44
CA ILE A 301 12.97 -8.69 13.26
C ILE A 301 14.21 -7.92 13.70
N ASP A 302 15.39 -8.41 13.32
CA ASP A 302 16.67 -7.83 13.72
C ASP A 302 16.85 -6.38 13.23
N SER A 303 16.27 -6.04 12.08
CA SER A 303 16.37 -4.71 11.49
C SER A 303 15.41 -3.71 12.16
N THR A 304 15.96 -2.80 12.97
CA THR A 304 15.20 -1.67 13.52
C THR A 304 14.56 -0.80 12.45
N GLN A 305 15.21 -0.56 11.31
CA GLN A 305 14.59 0.20 10.23
C GLN A 305 13.40 -0.53 9.61
N THR A 306 13.44 -1.86 9.50
CA THR A 306 12.33 -2.68 9.01
C THR A 306 11.16 -2.64 10.00
N ARG A 307 11.42 -2.79 11.31
CA ARG A 307 10.39 -2.63 12.36
C ARG A 307 9.70 -1.27 12.28
N THR A 308 10.46 -0.18 12.14
CA THR A 308 9.91 1.16 11.99
C THR A 308 9.08 1.32 10.71
N ALA A 309 9.52 0.71 9.60
CA ALA A 309 8.76 0.76 8.35
C ALA A 309 7.42 0.01 8.46
N LEU A 310 7.40 -1.17 9.08
CA LEU A 310 6.15 -1.92 9.32
C LEU A 310 5.19 -1.15 10.21
N ARG A 311 5.68 -0.54 11.30
CA ARG A 311 4.88 0.35 12.15
C ARG A 311 4.27 1.50 11.35
N LYS A 312 5.07 2.15 10.49
CA LYS A 312 4.63 3.26 9.63
C LYS A 312 3.56 2.81 8.63
N LEU A 313 3.74 1.64 8.04
CA LEU A 313 2.78 1.07 7.10
C LEU A 313 1.48 0.68 7.79
N ARG A 314 1.53 -0.01 8.94
CA ARG A 314 0.33 -0.30 9.73
C ARG A 314 -0.43 0.97 10.09
N ALA A 315 0.25 2.00 10.59
CA ALA A 315 -0.37 3.30 10.90
C ALA A 315 -1.10 3.89 9.69
N ARG A 316 -0.50 3.82 8.49
CA ARG A 316 -1.15 4.28 7.25
C ARG A 316 -2.34 3.42 6.84
N ARG A 317 -2.28 2.09 7.01
CA ARG A 317 -3.41 1.20 6.73
C ARG A 317 -4.58 1.48 7.68
N VAL A 318 -4.31 1.70 8.96
CA VAL A 318 -5.31 2.15 9.95
C VAL A 318 -5.88 3.52 9.59
N GLN A 319 -5.03 4.48 9.23
CA GLN A 319 -5.47 5.81 8.78
C GLN A 319 -6.41 5.73 7.57
N ALA A 320 -6.11 4.87 6.60
CA ALA A 320 -6.95 4.68 5.41
C ALA A 320 -8.33 4.14 5.78
N VAL A 321 -8.41 3.20 6.73
CA VAL A 321 -9.69 2.72 7.27
C VAL A 321 -10.45 3.83 7.98
N VAL A 322 -9.81 4.58 8.88
CA VAL A 322 -10.45 5.70 9.58
C VAL A 322 -10.96 6.75 8.59
N ALA A 323 -10.25 6.99 7.49
CA ALA A 323 -10.68 7.92 6.46
C ALA A 323 -11.90 7.41 5.66
N ALA A 324 -11.98 6.10 5.43
CA ALA A 324 -13.06 5.48 4.67
C ALA A 324 -14.35 5.32 5.48
N GLU A 325 -14.22 4.87 6.74
CA GLU A 325 -15.34 4.52 7.62
C GLU A 325 -15.72 5.65 8.59
N GLY A 326 -14.87 6.67 8.71
CA GLY A 326 -15.10 7.84 9.55
C GLY A 326 -16.05 8.88 8.93
N PRO A 327 -16.28 10.00 9.62
CA PRO A 327 -17.04 11.13 9.09
C PRO A 327 -16.42 11.67 7.80
N ALA A 328 -17.28 12.11 6.86
CA ALA A 328 -16.84 12.73 5.60
C ALA A 328 -16.17 14.11 5.77
N VAL A 329 -16.30 14.71 6.96
CA VAL A 329 -15.69 16.00 7.31
C VAL A 329 -14.32 15.79 7.97
N GLY A 330 -13.43 16.75 7.76
CA GLY A 330 -12.08 16.69 8.31
C GLY A 330 -11.10 15.89 7.46
N TRP A 331 -9.98 15.52 8.06
CA TRP A 331 -8.92 14.74 7.44
C TRP A 331 -8.21 13.87 8.47
N THR A 332 -7.63 12.77 8.01
CA THR A 332 -6.82 11.86 8.82
C THR A 332 -5.33 12.10 8.63
N GLU A 333 -4.53 11.64 9.58
CA GLU A 333 -3.07 11.65 9.49
C GLU A 333 -2.45 10.33 9.97
N ALA A 334 -1.28 10.00 9.44
CA ALA A 334 -0.42 8.95 9.97
C ALA A 334 1.05 9.38 9.95
N ALA A 335 1.77 9.12 11.04
CA ALA A 335 3.18 9.49 11.19
C ALA A 335 3.97 8.48 12.04
N ILE A 336 5.28 8.71 12.13
CA ILE A 336 6.15 8.14 13.16
C ILE A 336 6.70 9.31 13.97
N SER A 337 6.56 9.25 15.29
CA SER A 337 7.14 10.21 16.23
C SER A 337 7.79 9.45 17.37
N HIS A 338 9.04 9.81 17.71
CA HIS A 338 9.88 9.10 18.69
C HIS A 338 9.96 7.57 18.48
N GLY A 339 9.92 7.13 17.21
CA GLY A 339 9.95 5.70 16.85
C GLY A 339 8.63 4.94 17.05
N GLN A 340 7.55 5.64 17.43
CA GLN A 340 6.22 5.08 17.63
C GLN A 340 5.25 5.53 16.54
N PRO A 341 4.34 4.65 16.10
CA PRO A 341 3.29 5.00 15.15
C PRO A 341 2.30 5.98 15.77
N LEU A 342 1.80 6.87 14.93
CA LEU A 342 0.76 7.82 15.25
C LEU A 342 -0.30 7.78 14.16
N VAL A 343 -1.57 7.77 14.56
CA VAL A 343 -2.72 8.01 13.68
C VAL A 343 -3.59 9.09 14.32
N GLY A 344 -4.25 9.91 13.53
CA GLY A 344 -5.18 10.91 14.04
C GLY A 344 -6.24 11.30 13.02
N TRP A 345 -7.22 12.06 13.50
CA TRP A 345 -8.24 12.71 12.68
C TRP A 345 -8.53 14.10 13.25
N ARG A 346 -8.72 15.09 12.38
CA ARG A 346 -9.04 16.48 12.75
C ARG A 346 -9.99 17.10 11.74
N ARG A 347 -10.77 18.09 12.19
CA ARG A 347 -11.58 18.97 11.34
C ARG A 347 -11.40 20.43 11.73
N GLN A 348 -11.74 21.32 10.80
CA GLN A 348 -11.89 22.74 11.11
C GLN A 348 -13.17 22.96 11.93
N VAL A 349 -13.07 23.76 12.99
CA VAL A 349 -14.20 24.17 13.83
C VAL A 349 -14.06 25.63 14.22
N ARG A 350 -15.19 26.30 14.48
CA ARG A 350 -15.22 27.69 14.92
C ARG A 350 -15.61 27.76 16.38
N VAL A 351 -14.69 28.22 17.23
CA VAL A 351 -14.87 28.32 18.68
C VAL A 351 -14.51 29.72 19.13
N GLY A 352 -15.37 30.38 19.91
CA GLY A 352 -15.13 31.76 20.35
C GLY A 352 -14.97 32.77 19.21
N GLY A 353 -15.52 32.49 18.02
CA GLY A 353 -15.38 33.33 16.83
C GLY A 353 -14.10 33.08 16.00
N VAL A 354 -13.19 32.25 16.48
CA VAL A 354 -11.90 31.93 15.84
C VAL A 354 -11.96 30.54 15.18
N GLU A 355 -11.28 30.40 14.05
CA GLU A 355 -11.15 29.12 13.35
C GLU A 355 -9.94 28.34 13.88
N ILE A 356 -10.18 27.09 14.27
CA ILE A 356 -9.18 26.19 14.83
C ILE A 356 -9.34 24.80 14.22
N GLN A 357 -8.33 23.94 14.40
CA GLN A 357 -8.46 22.52 14.08
C GLN A 357 -8.65 21.74 15.37
N ALA A 358 -9.65 20.86 15.44
CA ALA A 358 -9.91 20.01 16.61
C ALA A 358 -10.09 18.55 16.19
N GLY A 359 -9.71 17.63 17.07
CA GLY A 359 -9.85 16.20 16.84
C GLY A 359 -9.00 15.38 17.81
N TRP A 360 -8.43 14.27 17.33
CA TRP A 360 -7.67 13.34 18.16
C TRP A 360 -6.39 12.80 17.52
N GLN A 361 -5.50 12.33 18.38
CA GLN A 361 -4.30 11.55 18.01
C GLN A 361 -4.15 10.32 18.91
N TYR A 362 -3.87 9.17 18.33
CA TYR A 362 -3.54 7.94 19.02
C TYR A 362 -2.09 7.54 18.73
N GLN A 363 -1.29 7.40 19.78
CA GLN A 363 0.12 6.98 19.69
C GLN A 363 0.56 6.41 21.03
N GLU A 364 1.30 5.29 20.98
CA GLU A 364 1.91 4.67 22.17
C GLU A 364 0.89 4.38 23.29
N GLY A 365 -0.30 3.92 22.93
CA GLY A 365 -1.34 3.64 23.90
C GLY A 365 -1.89 4.89 24.61
N GLN A 366 -1.64 6.08 24.09
CA GLN A 366 -2.24 7.33 24.56
C GLN A 366 -3.23 7.82 23.53
N PHE A 367 -4.49 7.96 23.94
CA PHE A 367 -5.52 8.59 23.13
C PHE A 367 -5.61 10.06 23.56
N ARG A 368 -5.32 10.97 22.63
CA ARG A 368 -5.24 12.40 22.87
C ARG A 368 -6.39 13.11 22.20
N LEU A 369 -7.09 13.97 22.93
CA LEU A 369 -7.90 15.03 22.36
C LEU A 369 -7.00 16.24 22.16
N CYS A 370 -7.01 16.80 20.96
CA CYS A 370 -6.07 17.83 20.58
C CYS A 370 -6.68 18.91 19.71
N VAL A 371 -6.06 20.09 19.81
CA VAL A 371 -6.36 21.25 18.97
C VAL A 371 -5.10 21.82 18.37
N VAL A 372 -5.23 22.37 17.16
CA VAL A 372 -4.21 23.18 16.50
C VAL A 372 -4.75 24.60 16.40
N LEU A 373 -3.95 25.56 16.86
CA LEU A 373 -4.30 26.97 16.97
C LEU A 373 -3.39 27.82 16.07
N PRO A 374 -3.61 27.87 14.74
CA PRO A 374 -2.75 28.61 13.82
C PRO A 374 -2.62 30.10 14.16
N HIS A 375 -3.66 30.69 14.74
CA HIS A 375 -3.67 32.09 15.17
C HIS A 375 -2.80 32.36 16.43
N LEU A 376 -2.36 31.31 17.12
CA LEU A 376 -1.44 31.35 18.26
C LEU A 376 -0.15 30.55 17.95
N GLU A 377 0.29 30.59 16.69
CA GLU A 377 1.51 29.92 16.28
C GLU A 377 2.75 30.62 16.88
N GLY A 378 3.61 29.84 17.53
CA GLY A 378 4.86 30.34 18.08
C GLY A 378 5.55 29.36 19.03
N ARG A 379 6.82 29.67 19.33
CA ARG A 379 7.72 28.80 20.12
C ARG A 379 8.09 29.37 21.49
N SER A 380 7.67 30.60 21.80
CA SER A 380 8.00 31.28 23.05
C SER A 380 7.15 30.75 24.22
N GLY A 381 7.53 31.12 25.44
CA GLY A 381 6.72 30.87 26.63
C GLY A 381 5.37 31.57 26.57
N GLU A 382 5.34 32.83 26.11
CA GLU A 382 4.11 33.60 25.93
C GLU A 382 3.15 32.93 24.94
N ASP A 383 3.68 32.40 23.83
CA ASP A 383 2.85 31.67 22.85
C ASP A 383 2.25 30.39 23.47
N ARG A 384 3.01 29.73 24.34
CA ARG A 384 2.52 28.55 25.07
C ARG A 384 1.42 28.94 26.06
N ASP A 385 1.63 29.99 26.84
CA ASP A 385 0.69 30.46 27.84
C ASP A 385 -0.62 30.91 27.19
N ALA A 386 -0.57 31.60 26.05
CA ALA A 386 -1.75 31.99 25.28
C ALA A 386 -2.57 30.78 24.79
N ARG A 387 -1.88 29.71 24.37
CA ARG A 387 -2.53 28.45 23.97
C ARG A 387 -3.15 27.71 25.15
N GLU A 388 -2.51 27.74 26.32
CA GLU A 388 -3.03 27.15 27.56
C GLU A 388 -4.23 27.93 28.10
N GLU A 389 -4.22 29.27 27.99
CA GLU A 389 -5.36 30.13 28.30
C GLU A 389 -6.56 29.81 27.41
N PHE A 390 -6.36 29.72 26.08
CA PHE A 390 -7.40 29.30 25.16
C PHE A 390 -7.98 27.92 25.55
N ALA A 391 -7.12 26.94 25.81
CA ALA A 391 -7.55 25.59 26.16
C ALA A 391 -8.32 25.53 27.50
N THR A 392 -7.95 26.39 28.45
CA THR A 392 -8.65 26.52 29.74
C THR A 392 -10.03 27.14 29.61
N LEU A 393 -10.20 28.08 28.68
CA LEU A 393 -11.50 28.70 28.37
C LEU A 393 -12.44 27.78 27.58
N HIS A 394 -11.90 26.74 26.96
CA HIS A 394 -12.63 25.78 26.10
C HIS A 394 -12.46 24.33 26.55
N PRO A 395 -12.81 23.98 27.80
CA PRO A 395 -12.64 22.63 28.34
C PRO A 395 -13.43 21.56 27.58
N GLU A 396 -14.53 21.93 26.90
CA GLU A 396 -15.35 21.07 26.07
C GLU A 396 -14.57 20.39 24.93
N LEU A 397 -13.50 21.04 24.43
CA LEU A 397 -12.64 20.49 23.38
C LEU A 397 -11.74 19.34 23.87
N PHE A 398 -11.69 19.12 25.17
CA PHE A 398 -10.88 18.10 25.83
C PHE A 398 -11.72 17.20 26.75
N ASP A 399 -13.03 17.14 26.51
CA ASP A 399 -13.93 16.26 27.25
C ASP A 399 -13.87 14.82 26.71
N PHE A 400 -13.45 13.90 27.58
CA PHE A 400 -13.37 12.47 27.28
C PHE A 400 -14.67 11.71 27.59
N ALA A 401 -15.70 12.36 28.17
CA ALA A 401 -16.95 11.70 28.52
C ALA A 401 -17.61 10.95 27.34
N PRO A 402 -17.65 11.48 26.10
CA PRO A 402 -18.19 10.76 24.94
C PRO A 402 -17.40 9.50 24.55
N LEU A 403 -16.19 9.34 25.07
CA LEU A 403 -15.27 8.26 24.71
C LEU A 403 -15.22 7.13 25.73
N CYS A 404 -15.86 7.28 26.90
CA CYS A 404 -15.80 6.30 28.00
C CYS A 404 -16.31 4.90 27.60
N GLU A 405 -17.33 4.83 26.75
CA GLU A 405 -17.89 3.55 26.27
C GLU A 405 -17.28 3.10 24.93
N VAL A 406 -16.47 3.95 24.32
CA VAL A 406 -15.89 3.72 22.99
C VAL A 406 -14.47 3.17 23.07
N LEU A 407 -13.64 3.74 23.94
CA LEU A 407 -12.25 3.32 24.08
C LEU A 407 -12.14 2.04 24.92
N ALA A 408 -11.29 1.11 24.50
CA ALA A 408 -10.94 -0.05 25.32
C ALA A 408 -10.09 0.39 26.51
N SER A 409 -10.52 0.00 27.71
CA SER A 409 -9.73 0.06 28.95
C SER A 409 -9.02 1.41 29.21
N PRO A 410 -9.69 2.58 29.07
CA PRO A 410 -9.06 3.82 29.45
C PRO A 410 -8.77 3.79 30.96
N ASP A 411 -7.60 4.27 31.39
CA ASP A 411 -7.27 4.38 32.82
C ASP A 411 -8.15 5.40 33.57
N GLY A 412 -9.04 6.08 32.85
CA GLY A 412 -9.98 7.07 33.34
C GLY A 412 -9.31 8.36 33.81
N GLN A 413 -7.99 8.47 33.69
CA GLN A 413 -7.23 9.57 34.25
C GLN A 413 -6.77 10.51 33.14
N VAL A 414 -7.42 11.67 33.04
CA VAL A 414 -7.03 12.69 32.08
C VAL A 414 -5.70 13.33 32.49
N MET A 415 -4.78 13.37 31.53
CA MET A 415 -3.41 13.86 31.68
C MET A 415 -3.10 14.95 30.63
N PRO A 416 -2.22 15.92 30.93
CA PRO A 416 -1.68 16.22 32.26
C PRO A 416 -2.79 16.56 33.28
N ARG A 417 -2.52 16.35 34.58
CA ARG A 417 -3.51 16.62 35.64
C ARG A 417 -3.78 18.11 35.78
N ASP A 418 -2.71 18.89 35.81
CA ASP A 418 -2.73 20.32 36.16
C ASP A 418 -2.32 21.19 34.97
N GLY A 419 -3.03 21.06 33.85
CA GLY A 419 -2.80 21.87 32.63
C GLY A 419 -2.85 21.04 31.35
N PHE A 420 -2.10 21.48 30.34
CA PHE A 420 -2.13 20.91 29.01
C PHE A 420 -0.77 20.42 28.51
N GLY A 421 -0.81 19.43 27.63
CA GLY A 421 0.34 19.03 26.82
C GLY A 421 0.48 19.96 25.61
N HIS A 422 1.70 20.19 25.15
CA HIS A 422 1.97 21.10 24.05
C HIS A 422 3.00 20.54 23.07
N PHE A 423 2.79 20.82 21.79
CA PHE A 423 3.84 20.76 20.78
C PHE A 423 3.90 22.08 20.01
N ALA A 424 5.10 22.61 19.87
CA ALA A 424 5.32 23.74 19.00
C ALA A 424 5.02 23.37 17.53
N PRO A 425 4.53 24.31 16.70
CA PRO A 425 4.35 25.70 17.05
C PRO A 425 2.92 26.08 17.49
N SER A 426 1.94 25.17 17.44
CA SER A 426 0.52 25.57 17.59
C SER A 426 -0.38 24.50 18.22
N PHE A 427 0.17 23.42 18.77
CA PHE A 427 -0.59 22.24 19.18
C PHE A 427 -0.77 22.15 20.71
N VAL A 428 -1.98 21.84 21.14
CA VAL A 428 -2.35 21.63 22.56
C VAL A 428 -3.16 20.35 22.69
N TYR A 429 -2.96 19.59 23.77
CA TYR A 429 -3.69 18.35 23.99
C TYR A 429 -3.89 17.99 25.46
N ARG A 430 -4.88 17.12 25.69
CA ARG A 430 -4.97 16.25 26.88
C ARG A 430 -5.11 14.81 26.41
N TYR A 431 -4.82 13.85 27.28
CA TYR A 431 -4.80 12.44 26.92
C TYR A 431 -5.25 11.53 28.06
N VAL A 432 -5.73 10.34 27.69
CA VAL A 432 -5.92 9.21 28.59
C VAL A 432 -5.02 8.05 28.13
N LYS A 433 -4.64 7.15 29.03
CA LYS A 433 -3.97 5.91 28.62
C LYS A 433 -5.02 4.90 28.19
N ALA A 434 -4.87 4.38 26.99
CA ALA A 434 -5.76 3.44 26.32
C ALA A 434 -4.89 2.53 25.42
N PRO A 435 -4.15 1.55 26.00
CA PRO A 435 -3.05 0.86 25.31
C PRO A 435 -3.46 -0.01 24.13
N ASP A 436 -4.68 -0.55 24.15
CA ASP A 436 -5.09 -1.63 23.27
C ASP A 436 -6.36 -1.26 22.49
N GLN A 437 -6.27 -0.22 21.65
CA GLN A 437 -7.39 0.16 20.79
C GLN A 437 -7.45 -0.69 19.53
N THR A 438 -8.65 -1.16 19.20
CA THR A 438 -8.95 -1.77 17.90
C THR A 438 -9.17 -0.71 16.83
N VAL A 439 -9.16 -1.11 15.56
CA VAL A 439 -9.46 -0.20 14.45
C VAL A 439 -10.92 0.30 14.53
N GLU A 440 -11.86 -0.57 14.90
CA GLU A 440 -13.27 -0.23 15.14
C GLU A 440 -13.42 0.90 16.17
N GLN A 441 -12.68 0.80 17.28
CA GLN A 441 -12.74 1.80 18.34
C GLN A 441 -12.21 3.16 17.90
N LEU A 442 -11.19 3.19 17.05
CA LEU A 442 -10.70 4.45 16.48
C LEU A 442 -11.72 5.08 15.52
N VAL A 443 -12.42 4.27 14.71
CA VAL A 443 -13.52 4.73 13.85
C VAL A 443 -14.67 5.28 14.70
N ALA A 444 -15.13 4.52 15.70
CA ALA A 444 -16.20 4.92 16.60
C ALA A 444 -15.85 6.19 17.39
N ALA A 445 -14.60 6.32 17.87
CA ALA A 445 -14.13 7.51 18.56
C ALA A 445 -14.16 8.74 17.64
N THR A 446 -13.85 8.55 16.36
CA THR A 446 -13.92 9.62 15.36
C THR A 446 -15.35 10.12 15.19
N HIS A 447 -16.34 9.23 15.10
CA HIS A 447 -17.75 9.62 15.03
C HIS A 447 -18.23 10.31 16.31
N ALA A 448 -17.87 9.79 17.48
CA ALA A 448 -18.25 10.36 18.77
C ALA A 448 -17.69 11.80 18.95
N ILE A 449 -16.42 12.02 18.60
CA ILE A 449 -15.79 13.34 18.67
C ILE A 449 -16.40 14.28 17.63
N ASN A 450 -16.69 13.80 16.42
CA ASN A 450 -17.35 14.63 15.40
C ASN A 450 -18.70 15.14 15.89
N ALA A 451 -19.52 14.27 16.50
CA ALA A 451 -20.81 14.66 17.05
C ALA A 451 -20.66 15.67 18.21
N ALA A 452 -19.66 15.48 19.09
CA ALA A 452 -19.37 16.43 20.17
C ALA A 452 -18.93 17.81 19.67
N LEU A 453 -18.24 17.88 18.52
CA LEU A 453 -17.82 19.14 17.90
C LEU A 453 -18.95 19.85 17.11
N GLU A 454 -20.10 19.20 16.95
CA GLU A 454 -21.30 19.77 16.31
C GLU A 454 -22.35 20.26 17.31
N ALA A 455 -22.30 19.75 18.55
CA ALA A 455 -23.15 20.17 19.67
C ALA A 455 -22.71 21.54 20.22
#